data_AF-A0A838YYI5-F1
#
_entry.id   AF-A0A838YYI5-F1
#
_cell.length_a   1.000
_cell.length_b   1.000
_cell.length_c   1.000
_cell.angle_alpha   90.00
_cell.angle_beta   90.00
_cell.angle_gamma   90.00
#
_symmetry.space_group_name_H-M   'P 1'
#
loop_
_entity.id
_entity.type
_entity.pdbx_description
1 polymer ?
#
loop_
_entity_poly.entity_id
_entity_poly.type
_entity_poly.pdbx_seq_one_letter_code
_entity_poly.pdbx_strand_id
1 'polypeptide(L)'
;MKTMLIFISTLLLLTACENITPDPLLNELNGEWKLVKIGIGFPSPQGPSELQPDYEEVLTFNAAKGTYTRTKDGKVIESSDVSISSDEKATYQKDKLIFEDSKTYSFISFTETPKYLVLYQPAPIGSVLADGNSFFYEKLK
;
A
#
# COMPACT_ATOMS: atom_id res chain seq x y z
N MET A 1 37.53 42.00 -41.70
CA MET A 1 37.17 40.72 -41.05
C MET A 1 37.02 40.98 -39.56
N LYS A 2 35.78 40.99 -39.06
CA LYS A 2 35.45 41.30 -37.65
C LYS A 2 35.38 39.97 -36.88
N THR A 3 36.29 39.79 -35.93
CA THR A 3 36.29 38.70 -34.95
C THR A 3 35.10 38.89 -34.00
N MET A 4 34.15 37.96 -34.04
CA MET A 4 32.99 37.95 -33.16
C MET A 4 33.29 37.01 -31.97
N LEU A 5 33.58 37.64 -30.83
CA LEU A 5 33.40 37.07 -29.51
C LEU A 5 31.87 36.98 -29.25
N ILE A 6 31.35 35.94 -28.59
CA ILE A 6 30.30 35.99 -27.53
C ILE A 6 29.59 34.64 -27.30
N PHE A 7 29.60 34.26 -26.01
CA PHE A 7 28.68 33.42 -25.24
C PHE A 7 28.79 31.89 -25.33
N ILE A 8 29.65 31.37 -24.46
CA ILE A 8 29.48 30.05 -23.86
C ILE A 8 28.32 30.16 -22.86
N SER A 9 27.14 29.69 -23.30
CA SER A 9 25.98 29.45 -22.44
C SER A 9 26.27 28.25 -21.54
N THR A 10 26.89 28.50 -20.39
CA THR A 10 26.99 27.50 -19.32
C THR A 10 25.62 27.37 -18.67
N LEU A 11 24.79 26.51 -19.26
CA LEU A 11 23.51 26.07 -18.73
C LEU A 11 23.80 25.25 -17.47
N LEU A 12 23.88 25.92 -16.32
CA LEU A 12 23.81 25.30 -14.99
C LEU A 12 22.40 24.71 -14.83
N LEU A 13 22.22 23.50 -15.35
CA LEU A 13 21.17 22.58 -14.89
C LEU A 13 21.51 22.21 -13.45
N LEU A 14 21.15 23.10 -12.52
CA LEU A 14 20.86 22.72 -11.16
C LEU A 14 19.67 21.77 -11.23
N THR A 15 19.96 20.47 -11.34
CA THR A 15 19.01 19.43 -10.99
C THR A 15 18.69 19.66 -9.52
N ALA A 16 17.59 20.36 -9.26
CA ALA A 16 16.93 20.33 -7.97
C ALA A 16 16.60 18.85 -7.73
N CYS A 17 17.47 18.18 -6.98
CA CYS A 17 17.13 16.92 -6.37
C CYS A 17 16.08 17.31 -5.33
N GLU A 18 14.80 17.22 -5.68
CA GLU A 18 13.74 17.24 -4.69
C GLU A 18 14.11 16.12 -3.71
N ASN A 19 14.49 16.50 -2.49
CA ASN A 19 14.60 15.55 -1.40
C ASN A 19 13.17 15.15 -1.05
N ILE A 20 12.62 14.24 -1.84
CA ILE A 20 11.34 13.59 -1.57
C ILE A 20 11.60 12.75 -0.32
N THR A 21 11.39 13.35 0.84
CA THR A 21 11.42 12.61 2.10
C THR A 21 10.18 11.72 2.05
N PRO A 22 10.31 10.39 2.05
CA PRO A 22 9.16 9.52 1.90
C PRO A 22 8.22 9.73 3.08
N ASP A 23 6.92 9.63 2.82
CA ASP A 23 5.88 9.74 3.85
C ASP A 23 6.25 8.84 5.07
N PRO A 24 6.19 9.36 6.32
CA PRO A 24 6.55 8.59 7.51
C PRO A 24 5.80 7.25 7.65
N LEU A 25 4.52 7.21 7.26
CA LEU A 25 3.70 6.00 7.31
C LEU A 25 4.10 5.03 6.20
N LEU A 26 4.48 5.55 5.02
CA LEU A 26 5.02 4.73 3.96
C LEU A 26 6.39 4.12 4.35
N ASN A 27 7.23 4.87 5.07
CA ASN A 27 8.47 4.33 5.63
C ASN A 27 8.21 3.21 6.66
N GLU A 28 7.16 3.33 7.45
CA GLU A 28 6.74 2.28 8.38
C GLU A 28 6.32 0.99 7.65
N LEU A 29 5.65 1.15 6.51
CA LEU A 29 5.24 0.06 5.61
C LEU A 29 6.40 -0.57 4.85
N ASN A 30 7.50 0.14 4.62
CA ASN A 30 8.61 -0.34 3.81
C ASN A 30 9.10 -1.74 4.24
N GLY A 31 9.27 -2.65 3.28
CA GLY A 31 9.67 -4.04 3.51
C GLY A 31 8.61 -5.06 3.10
N GLU A 32 8.75 -6.28 3.60
CA GLU A 32 7.89 -7.42 3.27
C GLU A 32 6.92 -7.76 4.40
N TRP A 33 5.70 -8.14 4.03
CA TRP A 33 4.62 -8.46 4.95
C TRP A 33 3.95 -9.75 4.53
N LYS A 34 3.90 -10.74 5.43
CA LYS A 34 3.30 -12.05 5.16
C LYS A 34 1.89 -12.13 5.72
N LEU A 35 0.96 -12.63 4.92
CA LEU A 35 -0.42 -12.89 5.35
C LEU A 35 -0.43 -13.98 6.42
N VAL A 36 -1.08 -13.70 7.55
CA VAL A 36 -1.17 -14.65 8.67
C VAL A 36 -2.61 -14.96 9.08
N LYS A 37 -3.57 -14.12 8.70
CA LYS A 37 -4.97 -14.27 9.11
C LYS A 37 -5.93 -13.56 8.16
N ILE A 38 -7.10 -14.15 7.97
CA ILE A 38 -8.21 -13.55 7.22
C ILE A 38 -9.42 -13.42 8.15
N GLY A 39 -9.90 -12.21 8.40
CA GLY A 39 -11.13 -11.92 9.12
C GLY A 39 -12.32 -11.87 8.18
N ILE A 40 -13.39 -12.58 8.54
CA ILE A 40 -14.63 -12.65 7.75
C ILE A 40 -15.58 -11.57 8.21
N GLY A 41 -15.99 -10.67 7.31
CA GLY A 41 -16.88 -9.56 7.64
C GLY A 41 -18.27 -10.03 8.10
N PHE A 42 -18.85 -11.00 7.39
CA PHE A 42 -20.13 -11.60 7.74
C PHE A 42 -20.03 -13.14 7.77
N PRO A 43 -19.66 -13.74 8.92
CA PRO A 43 -19.59 -15.19 9.03
C PRO A 43 -20.99 -15.80 9.03
N SER A 44 -21.12 -17.04 8.56
CA SER A 44 -22.37 -17.79 8.67
C SER A 44 -22.74 -18.00 10.15
N PRO A 45 -24.02 -18.23 10.48
CA PRO A 45 -24.39 -18.70 11.82
C PRO A 45 -23.56 -19.95 12.13
N GLN A 46 -22.78 -19.92 13.21
CA GLN A 46 -21.82 -20.97 13.61
C GLN A 46 -20.55 -21.13 12.73
N GLY A 47 -20.36 -20.29 11.71
CA GLY A 47 -19.12 -20.25 10.93
C GLY A 47 -17.98 -19.55 11.67
N PRO A 48 -16.73 -19.77 11.25
CA PRO A 48 -15.59 -19.07 11.82
C PRO A 48 -15.61 -17.58 11.43
N SER A 49 -15.29 -16.70 12.37
CA SER A 49 -15.05 -15.28 12.11
C SER A 49 -13.65 -15.01 11.56
N GLU A 50 -12.75 -15.99 11.67
CA GLU A 50 -11.35 -15.88 11.23
C GLU A 50 -10.90 -17.19 10.57
N LEU A 51 -10.10 -17.07 9.53
CA LEU A 51 -9.49 -18.18 8.80
C LEU A 51 -7.95 -18.05 8.81
N GLN A 52 -7.29 -19.20 8.84
CA GLN A 52 -5.88 -19.31 8.49
C GLN A 52 -5.75 -19.39 6.96
N PRO A 53 -4.83 -18.64 6.33
CA PRO A 53 -4.58 -18.74 4.90
C PRO A 53 -4.12 -20.15 4.53
N ASP A 54 -4.67 -20.71 3.45
CA ASP A 54 -4.25 -21.98 2.85
C ASP A 54 -3.24 -21.80 1.71
N TYR A 55 -2.79 -20.57 1.49
CA TYR A 55 -1.78 -20.17 0.50
C TYR A 55 -0.76 -19.22 1.14
N GLU A 56 0.39 -19.07 0.49
CA GLU A 56 1.34 -18.03 0.89
C GLU A 56 1.04 -16.73 0.15
N GLU A 57 0.97 -15.63 0.88
CA GLU A 57 0.90 -14.31 0.30
C GLU A 57 1.83 -13.34 1.01
N VAL A 58 2.60 -12.60 0.20
CA VAL A 58 3.54 -11.58 0.65
C VAL A 58 3.27 -10.27 -0.08
N LEU A 59 3.17 -9.19 0.69
CA LEU A 59 3.18 -7.82 0.18
C LEU A 59 4.59 -7.25 0.32
N THR A 60 5.10 -6.63 -0.72
CA THR A 60 6.38 -5.91 -0.69
C THR A 60 6.12 -4.44 -0.95
N PHE A 61 6.50 -3.58 -0.01
CA PHE A 61 6.43 -2.13 -0.15
C PHE A 61 7.83 -1.55 -0.33
N ASN A 62 7.97 -0.64 -1.29
CA ASN A 62 9.17 0.17 -1.48
C ASN A 62 8.83 1.64 -1.30
N ALA A 63 9.10 2.17 -0.10
CA ALA A 63 8.78 3.55 0.24
C ALA A 63 9.54 4.58 -0.59
N ALA A 64 10.80 4.29 -0.93
CA ALA A 64 11.62 5.18 -1.74
C ALA A 64 11.10 5.33 -3.17
N LYS A 65 10.42 4.30 -3.68
CA LYS A 65 9.83 4.30 -5.03
C LYS A 65 8.33 4.60 -5.03
N GLY A 66 7.66 4.55 -3.88
CA GLY A 66 6.20 4.65 -3.81
C GLY A 66 5.50 3.50 -4.52
N THR A 67 6.05 2.27 -4.45
CA THR A 67 5.48 1.10 -5.15
C THR A 67 5.16 -0.03 -4.19
N TYR A 68 4.20 -0.87 -4.56
CA TYR A 68 3.98 -2.16 -3.91
C TYR A 68 3.83 -3.32 -4.89
N THR A 69 4.01 -4.54 -4.37
CA THR A 69 3.80 -5.79 -5.11
C THR A 69 3.08 -6.79 -4.22
N ARG A 70 2.14 -7.55 -4.78
CA ARG A 70 1.48 -8.69 -4.12
C ARG A 70 1.90 -9.98 -4.82
N THR A 71 2.50 -10.87 -4.03
CA THR A 71 2.94 -12.18 -4.48
C THR A 71 2.08 -13.23 -3.80
N LYS A 72 1.49 -14.15 -4.58
CA LYS A 72 0.75 -15.29 -4.09
C LYS A 72 1.39 -16.57 -4.60
N ASP A 73 1.71 -17.49 -3.69
CA ASP A 73 2.38 -18.77 -3.97
C ASP A 73 3.63 -18.60 -4.87
N GLY A 74 4.45 -17.59 -4.54
CA GLY A 74 5.68 -17.26 -5.26
C GLY A 74 5.51 -16.53 -6.59
N LYS A 75 4.27 -16.25 -7.04
CA LYS A 75 3.98 -15.51 -8.27
C LYS A 75 3.46 -14.11 -7.98
N VAL A 76 4.04 -13.10 -8.63
CA VAL A 76 3.48 -11.75 -8.62
C VAL A 76 2.11 -11.77 -9.30
N ILE A 77 1.07 -11.40 -8.54
CA ILE A 77 -0.31 -11.32 -9.02
C ILE A 77 -0.82 -9.88 -9.10
N GLU A 78 -0.15 -8.94 -8.44
CA GLU A 78 -0.52 -7.52 -8.45
C GLU A 78 0.71 -6.64 -8.24
N SER A 79 0.70 -5.46 -8.84
CA SER A 79 1.69 -4.40 -8.62
C SER A 79 1.03 -3.06 -8.87
N SER A 80 1.41 -2.04 -8.11
CA SER A 80 0.90 -0.68 -8.31
C SER A 80 1.79 0.33 -7.62
N ASP A 81 1.61 1.58 -7.99
CA ASP A 81 2.02 2.70 -7.18
C ASP A 81 1.15 2.81 -5.92
N VAL A 82 1.74 3.35 -4.85
CA VAL A 82 1.11 3.46 -3.54
C VAL A 82 1.36 4.83 -2.94
N SER A 83 0.30 5.45 -2.43
CA SER A 83 0.33 6.77 -1.82
C SER A 83 -0.42 6.80 -0.49
N ILE A 84 -0.13 7.80 0.35
CA ILE A 84 -0.88 8.07 1.58
C ILE A 84 -1.83 9.23 1.35
N SER A 85 -3.08 9.06 1.76
CA SER A 85 -4.11 10.09 1.72
C SER A 85 -4.71 10.25 3.11
N SER A 86 -4.74 11.49 3.59
CA SER A 86 -5.39 11.87 4.83
C SER A 86 -6.61 12.74 4.50
N ASP A 87 -7.77 12.42 5.06
CA ASP A 87 -8.95 13.28 4.93
C ASP A 87 -8.96 14.30 6.08
N GLU A 88 -8.38 15.47 5.83
CA GLU A 88 -8.28 16.55 6.82
C GLU A 88 -9.65 17.06 7.30
N LYS A 89 -10.73 16.82 6.53
CA LYS A 89 -12.08 17.29 6.82
C LYS A 89 -12.93 16.25 7.54
N ALA A 90 -12.46 15.01 7.67
CA ALA A 90 -13.16 13.98 8.39
C ALA A 90 -13.19 14.29 9.90
N THR A 91 -14.33 14.05 10.55
CA THR A 91 -14.48 14.14 12.02
C THR A 91 -13.49 13.23 12.75
N TYR A 92 -13.05 12.16 12.09
CA TYR A 92 -11.98 11.27 12.54
C TYR A 92 -10.94 11.17 11.43
N GLN A 93 -9.83 11.88 11.59
CA GLN A 93 -8.69 11.78 10.68
C GLN A 93 -8.13 10.36 10.75
N LYS A 94 -8.15 9.66 9.62
CA LYS A 94 -7.54 8.34 9.47
C LYS A 94 -6.75 8.36 8.17
N ASP A 95 -5.47 8.05 8.27
CA ASP A 95 -4.61 7.88 7.11
C ASP A 95 -5.05 6.66 6.31
N LYS A 96 -5.05 6.79 4.99
CA LYS A 96 -5.43 5.75 4.04
C LYS A 96 -4.28 5.50 3.08
N LEU A 97 -3.96 4.23 2.87
CA LEU A 97 -3.09 3.81 1.80
C LEU A 97 -3.94 3.66 0.53
N ILE A 98 -3.59 4.41 -0.50
CA ILE A 98 -4.23 4.34 -1.80
C ILE A 98 -3.34 3.49 -2.71
N PHE A 99 -3.94 2.51 -3.35
CA PHE A 99 -3.32 1.71 -4.39
C PHE A 99 -3.88 2.19 -5.72
N GLU A 100 -3.08 2.89 -6.52
CA GLU A 100 -3.58 3.68 -7.66
C GLU A 100 -4.16 2.80 -8.78
N ASP A 101 -3.58 1.62 -8.99
CA ASP A 101 -3.93 0.66 -10.05
C ASP A 101 -4.63 -0.60 -9.52
N SER A 102 -4.69 -0.78 -8.20
CA SER A 102 -5.33 -1.95 -7.58
C SER A 102 -6.73 -1.63 -7.07
N LYS A 103 -7.64 -2.59 -7.30
CA LYS A 103 -9.00 -2.58 -6.75
C LYS A 103 -9.22 -3.67 -5.71
N THR A 104 -8.16 -4.41 -5.37
CA THR A 104 -8.25 -5.54 -4.44
C THR A 104 -8.52 -5.05 -3.03
N TYR A 105 -7.81 -4.03 -2.57
CA TYR A 105 -8.00 -3.47 -1.23
C TYR A 105 -8.54 -2.04 -1.31
N SER A 106 -9.36 -1.65 -0.33
CA SER A 106 -9.98 -0.33 -0.28
C SER A 106 -9.57 0.50 0.92
N PHE A 107 -9.16 -0.13 2.04
CA PHE A 107 -8.72 0.58 3.25
C PHE A 107 -7.56 -0.15 3.93
N ILE A 108 -6.71 0.64 4.59
CA ILE A 108 -5.63 0.16 5.46
C ILE A 108 -5.92 0.54 6.92
N SER A 109 -5.42 -0.26 7.84
CA SER A 109 -5.18 0.15 9.22
C SER A 109 -4.01 -0.62 9.83
N PHE A 110 -3.55 -0.17 11.00
CA PHE A 110 -2.63 -0.92 11.84
C PHE A 110 -3.33 -1.30 13.16
N THR A 111 -3.03 -2.49 13.69
CA THR A 111 -3.40 -2.87 15.05
C THR A 111 -2.30 -2.53 16.04
N GLU A 112 -2.65 -2.26 17.30
CA GLU A 112 -1.68 -1.82 18.32
C GLU A 112 -0.84 -2.99 18.88
N THR A 113 -1.45 -4.14 19.21
CA THR A 113 -0.71 -5.31 19.73
C THR A 113 -1.49 -6.62 19.50
N PRO A 114 -0.91 -7.62 18.80
CA PRO A 114 0.30 -7.53 17.98
C PRO A 114 0.10 -6.55 16.81
N LYS A 115 1.20 -6.05 16.24
CA LYS A 115 1.17 -5.07 15.15
C LYS A 115 0.96 -5.75 13.81
N TYR A 116 -0.26 -5.70 13.30
CA TYR A 116 -0.59 -6.15 11.95
C TYR A 116 -0.79 -4.95 11.03
N LEU A 117 -0.37 -5.11 9.79
CA LEU A 117 -0.95 -4.39 8.67
C LEU A 117 -2.29 -5.04 8.34
N VAL A 118 -3.38 -4.28 8.35
CA VAL A 118 -4.72 -4.78 8.02
C VAL A 118 -5.21 -4.14 6.74
N LEU A 119 -5.54 -4.96 5.74
CA LEU A 119 -6.11 -4.51 4.47
C LEU A 119 -7.54 -5.03 4.31
N TYR A 120 -8.48 -4.13 4.03
CA TYR A 120 -9.86 -4.49 3.75
C TYR A 120 -10.08 -4.69 2.26
N GLN A 121 -10.59 -5.86 1.87
CA GLN A 121 -11.07 -6.16 0.53
C GLN A 121 -12.60 -6.12 0.53
N PRO A 122 -13.24 -5.22 -0.23
CA PRO A 122 -14.70 -5.18 -0.34
C PRO A 122 -15.25 -6.44 -1.00
N ALA A 123 -16.49 -6.79 -0.66
CA ALA A 123 -17.19 -7.85 -1.36
C ALA A 123 -17.33 -7.50 -2.86
N PRO A 124 -17.18 -8.49 -3.77
CA PRO A 124 -17.44 -8.28 -5.19
C PRO A 124 -18.84 -7.72 -5.45
N ILE A 125 -18.98 -6.88 -6.46
CA ILE A 125 -20.28 -6.35 -6.88
C ILE A 125 -21.21 -7.51 -7.25
N GLY A 126 -22.41 -7.52 -6.67
CA GLY A 126 -23.40 -8.59 -6.87
C GLY A 126 -23.28 -9.77 -5.91
N SER A 127 -22.39 -9.69 -4.91
CA SER A 127 -22.35 -10.66 -3.82
C SER A 127 -23.65 -10.65 -3.01
N VAL A 128 -24.07 -11.83 -2.54
CA VAL A 128 -25.27 -11.98 -1.71
C VAL A 128 -25.14 -11.20 -0.39
N LEU A 129 -23.91 -11.07 0.11
CA LEU A 129 -23.57 -10.30 1.29
C LEU A 129 -22.61 -9.17 0.90
N ALA A 130 -22.83 -7.98 1.45
CA ALA A 130 -22.05 -6.79 1.13
C ALA A 130 -20.76 -6.64 1.95
N ASP A 131 -20.59 -7.46 2.98
CA ASP A 131 -19.45 -7.35 3.89
C ASP A 131 -18.22 -8.02 3.29
N GLY A 132 -17.16 -7.23 3.11
CA GLY A 132 -15.86 -7.69 2.65
C GLY A 132 -15.07 -8.42 3.73
N ASN A 133 -13.84 -8.79 3.39
CA ASN A 133 -12.92 -9.49 4.30
C ASN A 133 -11.75 -8.58 4.69
N SER A 134 -11.20 -8.81 5.87
CA SER A 134 -9.98 -8.13 6.33
C SER A 134 -8.81 -9.11 6.30
N PHE A 135 -7.67 -8.67 5.79
CA PHE A 135 -6.46 -9.47 5.64
C PHE A 135 -5.38 -8.89 6.56
N PHE A 136 -4.83 -9.73 7.43
CA PHE A 136 -3.86 -9.33 8.46
C PHE A 136 -2.48 -9.85 8.09
N TYR A 137 -1.52 -8.93 8.03
CA TYR A 137 -0.15 -9.24 7.65
C TYR A 137 0.83 -8.89 8.77
N GLU A 138 1.83 -9.74 8.95
CA GLU A 138 2.98 -9.50 9.83
C GLU A 138 4.21 -9.12 9.02
N LYS A 139 4.99 -8.18 9.54
CA LYS A 139 6.25 -7.79 8.91
C LYS A 139 7.27 -8.93 8.98
N LEU A 140 7.82 -9.31 7.84
CA LEU A 140 8.98 -10.19 7.78
C LEU A 140 10.20 -9.34 8.17
N LYS A 141 10.79 -9.66 9.32
CA LYS A 141 11.91 -8.97 10.02
C LYS A 141 12.68 -7.90 9.24
#